data_AF-A0A0K8UJX0-F1
#
_entry.id   AF-A0A0K8UJX0-F1
#
_cell.length_a   1.000
_cell.length_b   1.000
_cell.length_c   1.000
_cell.angle_alpha   90.00
_cell.angle_beta   90.00
_cell.angle_gamma   90.00
#
_symmetry.space_group_name_H-M   'P 1'
#
loop_
_entity.id
_entity.type
_entity.pdbx_description
1 polymer ?
#
loop_
_entity_poly.entity_id
_entity_poly.type
_entity_poly.pdbx_seq_one_letter_code
_entity_poly.pdbx_strand_id
1 'polypeptide(L)'
;ADSSDLAVILLTLSVGINSAVLMGFFVNYIELSPNFAATLMGITNFGATLMSMIGPLIVGVIVTDTTNPNQWRIIFYTMVFSYFIGNLLFVTLGSTKVQPWNEPVKLNANRVQQTGE
;
A
#
# COMPACT_ATOMS: atom_id res chain seq x y z
N ALA A 1 2.14 -10.25 36.46
CA ALA A 1 1.41 -9.57 35.37
C ALA A 1 1.27 -10.59 34.26
N ASP A 2 0.03 -11.01 33.99
CA ASP A 2 -0.27 -12.14 33.11
C ASP A 2 0.18 -11.84 31.68
N SER A 3 0.75 -12.82 30.99
CA SER A 3 1.18 -12.71 29.58
C SER A 3 0.08 -12.18 28.66
N SER A 4 -1.18 -12.37 29.06
CA SER A 4 -2.39 -11.85 28.41
C SER A 4 -2.44 -10.33 28.35
N ASP A 5 -2.09 -9.61 29.42
CA ASP A 5 -2.11 -8.13 29.44
C ASP A 5 -1.05 -7.55 28.49
N LEU A 6 0.15 -8.13 28.51
CA LEU A 6 1.23 -7.74 27.59
C LEU A 6 0.84 -8.04 26.13
N ALA A 7 0.21 -9.20 25.88
CA ALA A 7 -0.27 -9.54 24.54
C ALA A 7 -1.32 -8.55 24.04
N VAL A 8 -2.29 -8.17 24.88
CA VAL A 8 -3.33 -7.18 24.52
C VAL A 8 -2.69 -5.83 24.21
N ILE A 9 -1.78 -5.34 25.06
CA ILE A 9 -1.09 -4.06 24.85
C ILE A 9 -0.30 -4.07 23.52
N LEU A 10 0.45 -5.14 23.25
CA LEU A 10 1.20 -5.31 22.01
C LEU A 10 0.28 -5.34 20.79
N LEU A 11 -0.85 -6.05 20.87
CA LEU A 11 -1.83 -6.12 19.80
C LEU A 11 -2.46 -4.75 19.52
N THR A 12 -2.89 -4.03 20.56
CA THR A 12 -3.46 -2.68 20.44
C THR A 12 -2.45 -1.73 19.79
N LEU A 13 -1.19 -1.75 20.24
CA LEU A 13 -0.14 -0.92 19.65
C LEU A 13 0.09 -1.28 18.18
N SER A 14 0.13 -2.57 17.85
CA SER A 14 0.34 -3.05 16.48
C SER A 14 -0.78 -2.60 15.54
N VAL A 15 -2.04 -2.66 15.99
CA VAL A 15 -3.20 -2.18 15.21
C VAL A 15 -3.20 -0.65 15.09
N GLY A 16 -2.80 0.07 16.14
CA GLY A 16 -2.63 1.52 16.09
C GLY A 16 -1.60 1.96 15.06
N ILE A 17 -0.43 1.30 15.05
CA ILE A 17 0.62 1.54 14.05
C ILE A 17 0.12 1.20 12.64
N ASN A 18 -0.62 0.10 12.47
CA ASN A 18 -1.20 -0.27 11.18
C ASN A 18 -2.14 0.82 10.62
N SER A 19 -2.91 1.46 11.50
CA SER A 19 -3.79 2.57 11.14
C SER A 19 -3.02 3.80 10.66
N ALA A 20 -1.87 4.10 11.29
CA ALA A 20 -1.00 5.20 10.86
C ALA A 20 -0.40 4.94 9.46
N VAL A 21 -0.04 3.69 9.14
CA VAL A 21 0.41 3.30 7.80
C VAL A 21 -0.70 3.51 6.76
N LEU A 22 -1.94 3.13 7.12
CA LEU A 22 -3.12 3.34 6.27
C LEU A 22 -3.35 4.85 6.01
N MET A 23 -3.19 5.70 7.01
CA MET A 23 -3.32 7.15 6.79
C MET A 23 -2.18 7.70 5.92
N GLY A 24 -0.95 7.25 6.14
CA GLY A 24 0.22 7.70 5.40
C GLY A 24 0.12 7.46 3.89
N PHE A 25 -0.36 6.29 3.45
CA PHE A 25 -0.49 6.01 2.01
C PHE A 25 -1.59 6.86 1.36
N PHE A 26 -2.70 7.12 2.07
CA PHE A 26 -3.77 7.99 1.56
C PHE A 26 -3.30 9.44 1.36
N VAL A 27 -2.55 9.99 2.33
CA VAL A 27 -1.96 11.32 2.23
C VAL A 27 -0.99 11.40 1.06
N ASN A 28 -0.15 10.37 0.87
CA ASN A 28 0.81 10.33 -0.23
C ASN A 28 0.14 10.50 -1.60
N TYR A 29 -1.00 9.84 -1.86
CA TYR A 29 -1.68 10.01 -3.16
C TYR A 29 -2.21 11.42 -3.39
N ILE A 30 -2.70 12.06 -2.33
CA ILE A 30 -3.24 13.42 -2.40
C ILE A 30 -2.09 14.41 -2.60
N GLU A 31 -0.96 14.23 -1.92
CA GLU A 31 0.23 15.09 -2.07
C GLU A 31 0.91 14.91 -3.44
N LEU A 32 0.94 13.68 -3.96
CA LEU A 32 1.63 13.35 -5.20
C LEU A 32 0.85 13.82 -6.44
N SER A 33 -0.47 13.60 -6.47
CA SER A 33 -1.30 13.98 -7.60
C SER A 33 -2.77 14.18 -7.19
N PRO A 34 -3.15 15.38 -6.69
CA PRO A 34 -4.53 15.68 -6.30
C PRO A 34 -5.57 15.37 -7.38
N ASN A 35 -5.25 15.65 -8.65
CA ASN A 35 -6.20 15.47 -9.77
C ASN A 35 -6.39 14.00 -10.16
N PHE A 36 -5.39 13.15 -9.86
CA PHE A 36 -5.39 11.72 -10.21
C PHE A 36 -5.43 10.80 -8.98
N ALA A 37 -5.64 11.36 -7.78
CA ALA A 37 -5.57 10.62 -6.52
C ALA A 37 -6.56 9.44 -6.49
N ALA A 38 -7.79 9.63 -6.98
CA ALA A 38 -8.81 8.58 -7.03
C ALA A 38 -8.42 7.43 -7.97
N THR A 39 -7.88 7.73 -9.15
CA THR A 39 -7.42 6.72 -10.10
C THR A 39 -6.23 5.94 -9.54
N LEU A 40 -5.28 6.62 -8.91
CA LEU A 40 -4.09 6.01 -8.32
C LEU A 40 -4.45 5.12 -7.11
N MET A 41 -5.40 5.55 -6.28
CA MET A 41 -5.99 4.72 -5.23
C MET A 41 -6.66 3.46 -5.81
N GLY A 42 -7.42 3.59 -6.90
CA GLY A 42 -8.09 2.46 -7.55
C GLY A 42 -7.10 1.41 -8.07
N ILE A 43 -6.05 1.85 -8.78
CA ILE A 43 -4.99 0.95 -9.28
C ILE A 43 -4.31 0.23 -8.12
N THR A 44 -4.00 0.96 -7.04
CA THR A 44 -3.33 0.36 -5.89
C THR A 44 -4.24 -0.63 -5.16
N ASN A 45 -5.53 -0.32 -5.01
CA ASN A 45 -6.50 -1.22 -4.40
C ASN A 45 -6.68 -2.51 -5.22
N PHE A 46 -6.66 -2.40 -6.55
CA PHE A 46 -6.67 -3.57 -7.44
C PHE A 46 -5.42 -4.45 -7.21
N GLY A 47 -4.23 -3.85 -7.19
CA GLY A 47 -2.99 -4.57 -6.87
C GLY A 47 -3.03 -5.22 -5.49
N ALA A 48 -3.54 -4.53 -4.48
CA ALA A 48 -3.71 -5.07 -3.13
C ALA A 48 -4.65 -6.27 -3.09
N THR A 49 -5.78 -6.18 -3.82
CA THR A 49 -6.76 -7.28 -3.91
C THR A 49 -6.16 -8.51 -4.58
N LEU A 50 -5.39 -8.33 -5.66
CA LEU A 50 -4.66 -9.43 -6.31
C LEU A 50 -3.65 -10.07 -5.35
N MET A 51 -2.88 -9.26 -4.63
CA MET A 51 -1.89 -9.78 -3.67
C MET A 51 -2.57 -10.55 -2.53
N SER A 52 -3.73 -10.08 -2.07
CA SER A 52 -4.53 -10.76 -1.06
C SER A 52 -5.12 -12.08 -1.54
N MET A 53 -5.38 -12.22 -2.85
CA MET A 53 -5.78 -13.48 -3.47
C MET A 53 -4.60 -14.46 -3.58
N ILE A 54 -3.41 -13.96 -3.91
CA ILE A 54 -2.20 -14.77 -4.10
C ILE A 54 -1.63 -15.27 -2.76
N GLY A 55 -1.73 -14.50 -1.68
CA GLY A 55 -1.17 -14.84 -0.37
C GLY A 55 -1.58 -16.23 0.15
N PRO A 56 -2.88 -16.54 0.27
CA PRO A 56 -3.36 -17.86 0.70
C PRO A 56 -2.95 -19.01 -0.24
N LEU A 57 -2.84 -18.74 -1.55
CA LEU A 57 -2.38 -19.74 -2.51
C LEU A 57 -0.91 -20.12 -2.26
N ILE A 58 -0.05 -19.12 -2.01
CA ILE A 58 1.35 -19.35 -1.66
C ILE A 58 1.46 -20.12 -0.33
N VAL A 59 0.70 -19.71 0.68
CA VAL A 59 0.68 -20.40 1.98
C VAL A 59 0.20 -21.85 1.84
N GLY A 60 -0.83 -22.10 1.05
CA GLY A 60 -1.37 -23.44 0.81
C GLY A 60 -0.43 -24.38 0.07
N VAL A 61 0.50 -23.84 -0.73
CA VAL A 61 1.56 -24.63 -1.39
C VAL A 61 2.74 -24.91 -0.45
N ILE A 62 3.09 -23.95 0.42
CA ILE A 62 4.26 -24.04 1.29
C ILE A 62 3.96 -24.84 2.57
N VAL A 63 2.78 -24.68 3.16
CA VAL A 63 2.36 -25.38 4.37
C VAL A 63 1.64 -26.66 3.99
N THR A 64 2.41 -27.73 3.86
CA THR A 64 1.91 -29.09 3.66
C THR A 64 1.62 -29.80 4.98
N ASP A 65 2.28 -29.39 6.07
CA ASP A 65 2.05 -29.89 7.42
C ASP A 65 1.94 -28.70 8.39
N THR A 66 0.73 -28.44 8.87
CA THR A 66 0.41 -27.33 9.76
C THR A 66 1.06 -27.44 11.13
N THR A 67 1.52 -28.63 11.52
CA THR A 67 2.20 -28.87 12.80
C THR A 67 3.71 -28.64 12.73
N ASN A 68 4.27 -28.47 11.52
CA ASN A 68 5.71 -28.31 11.36
C ASN A 68 6.15 -26.84 11.47
N PRO A 69 6.86 -26.44 12.54
CA PRO A 69 7.24 -25.05 12.77
C PRO A 69 8.24 -24.51 11.72
N ASN A 70 8.96 -25.37 11.01
CA ASN A 70 9.92 -24.92 9.98
C ASN A 70 9.22 -24.35 8.73
N GLN A 71 8.05 -24.88 8.36
CA GLN A 71 7.29 -24.39 7.20
C GLN A 71 6.73 -22.98 7.47
N TRP A 72 6.24 -22.76 8.68
CA TRP A 72 5.78 -21.44 9.13
C TRP A 72 6.90 -20.41 9.17
N ARG A 73 8.11 -20.78 9.61
CA ARG A 73 9.28 -19.87 9.57
C ARG A 73 9.59 -19.37 8.17
N ILE A 74 9.49 -20.22 7.14
CA ILE A 74 9.71 -19.83 5.74
C ILE A 74 8.70 -18.77 5.30
N ILE A 75 7.43 -18.92 5.69
CA ILE A 75 6.39 -17.92 5.41
C ILE A 75 6.71 -16.60 6.11
N PHE A 76 7.06 -16.65 7.40
CA PHE A 76 7.42 -15.44 8.14
C PHE A 76 8.62 -14.72 7.53
N TYR A 77 9.66 -15.44 7.10
CA TYR A 77 10.78 -14.83 6.39
C TYR A 77 10.35 -14.19 5.07
N THR A 78 9.46 -14.84 4.32
CA THR A 78 8.91 -14.29 3.07
C THR A 78 8.12 -13.00 3.31
N MET A 79 7.33 -12.94 4.39
CA MET A 79 6.61 -11.73 4.80
C MET A 79 7.58 -10.61 5.18
N VAL A 80 8.57 -10.89 6.03
CA VAL A 80 9.57 -9.88 6.43
C VAL A 80 10.31 -9.34 5.21
N PHE A 81 10.69 -10.21 4.28
CA PHE A 81 11.36 -9.84 3.04
C PHE A 81 10.49 -8.93 2.14
N SER A 82 9.20 -9.23 1.99
CA SER A 82 8.30 -8.39 1.18
C SER A 82 8.08 -7.01 1.81
N TYR A 83 7.93 -6.93 3.13
CA TYR A 83 7.86 -5.65 3.85
C TYR A 83 9.16 -4.86 3.72
N PHE A 84 10.31 -5.52 3.80
CA PHE A 84 11.61 -4.87 3.66
C PHE A 84 11.79 -4.27 2.26
N ILE A 85 11.48 -5.03 1.19
CA ILE A 85 11.54 -4.50 -0.18
C ILE A 85 10.58 -3.33 -0.36
N GLY A 86 9.33 -3.47 0.11
CA GLY A 86 8.35 -2.39 0.01
C GLY A 86 8.81 -1.12 0.71
N ASN A 87 9.38 -1.25 1.92
CA ASN A 87 9.94 -0.13 2.66
C ASN A 87 11.15 0.48 1.94
N LEU A 88 12.06 -0.35 1.42
CA LEU A 88 13.24 0.12 0.69
C LEU A 88 12.86 0.91 -0.56
N LEU A 89 11.89 0.41 -1.34
CA LEU A 89 11.37 1.13 -2.51
C LEU A 89 10.70 2.45 -2.09
N PHE A 90 9.94 2.45 -1.00
CA PHE A 90 9.31 3.68 -0.49
C PHE A 90 10.34 4.72 -0.04
N VAL A 91 11.39 4.31 0.66
CA VAL A 91 12.45 5.22 1.13
C VAL A 91 13.30 5.76 -0.03
N THR A 92 13.53 4.95 -1.07
CA THR A 92 14.38 5.33 -2.21
C THR A 92 13.64 6.11 -3.30
N LEU A 93 12.36 5.81 -3.56
CA LEU A 93 11.57 6.39 -4.64
C LEU A 93 10.48 7.36 -4.15
N GLY A 94 10.21 7.38 -2.85
CA GLY A 94 9.19 8.26 -2.27
C GLY A 94 9.52 9.73 -2.48
N SER A 95 8.54 10.48 -2.99
CA SER A 95 8.63 11.93 -3.15
C SER A 95 7.34 12.58 -2.68
N THR A 96 7.46 13.67 -1.93
CA THR A 96 6.36 14.48 -1.40
C THR A 96 6.03 15.70 -2.27
N LYS A 97 6.65 15.80 -3.45
CA LYS A 97 6.36 16.88 -4.41
C LYS A 97 5.25 16.46 -5.37
N VAL A 98 4.36 17.42 -5.66
CA VAL A 98 3.35 17.29 -6.72
C VAL A 98 4.07 16.92 -8.02
N GLN A 99 3.65 15.82 -8.62
CA GLN A 99 4.29 15.29 -9.81
C GLN A 99 3.92 16.10 -11.06
N PRO A 100 4.84 16.23 -12.04
CA PRO A 100 4.63 17.10 -13.20
C PRO A 100 3.45 16.69 -14.09
N TRP A 101 3.03 15.42 -14.04
CA TRP A 101 1.84 14.93 -14.75
C TRP A 101 0.52 15.22 -14.02
N ASN A 102 0.55 15.87 -12.86
CA ASN A 102 -0.66 16.20 -12.11
C ASN A 102 -1.55 17.23 -12.82
N GLU A 103 -0.99 18.11 -13.66
CA GLU A 103 -1.82 19.05 -14.42
C GLU A 103 -2.50 18.33 -15.60
N PRO A 104 -3.84 18.36 -15.70
CA PRO A 104 -4.50 17.91 -16.91
C PRO A 104 -4.04 18.81 -18.07
N VAL A 105 -3.69 18.18 -19.20
CA VAL A 105 -3.31 18.88 -20.43
C VAL A 105 -4.35 19.95 -20.72
N LYS A 106 -3.96 21.23 -20.67
CA LYS A 106 -4.86 22.35 -21.00
C LYS A 106 -5.23 22.23 -22.47
N LEU A 107 -6.39 21.63 -22.75
CA LEU A 107 -7.02 21.74 -24.06
C LEU A 107 -7.30 23.22 -24.28
N ASN A 108 -6.59 23.83 -25.23
CA ASN A 108 -6.61 25.25 -25.56
C ASN A 108 -8.05 25.80 -25.60
N ALA A 109 -8.44 26.55 -24.56
CA ALA A 109 -9.71 27.28 -24.46
C ALA A 109 -9.88 28.36 -25.55
N ASN A 110 -8.83 28.62 -26.35
CA ASN A 110 -8.85 29.57 -27.46
C ASN A 110 -9.73 29.12 -28.65
N ARG A 111 -10.12 27.84 -28.75
CA ARG A 111 -11.00 27.39 -29.85
C ARG A 111 -12.49 27.69 -29.60
N VAL A 112 -12.90 27.92 -28.35
CA VAL A 112 -14.30 28.23 -28.02
C VAL A 112 -14.62 29.71 -28.23
N GLN A 113 -13.64 30.60 -28.10
CA GLN A 113 -13.85 32.04 -28.37
C GLN A 113 -13.92 32.37 -29.87
N GLN A 114 -13.23 31.63 -30.75
CA GLN A 114 -13.25 31.88 -32.20
C GLN A 114 -14.49 31.35 -32.94
N THR A 115 -15.37 30.58 -32.29
CA THR A 115 -16.63 30.11 -32.92
C THR A 115 -17.84 30.97 -32.51
N GLY A 116 -17.59 32.06 -31.76
CA GLY A 116 -18.61 32.95 -31.23
C GLY A 116 -18.54 34.39 -31.75
N GLU A 117 -17.70 34.67 -32.75
CA GLU A 117 -17.70 35.94 -33.52
C GLU A 117 -18.19 35.70 -34.95
#